data_AF-A0A1C9I053-F1
#
_entry.id   AF-A0A1C9I053-F1
#
_cell.length_a   1.000
_cell.length_b   1.000
_cell.length_c   1.000
_cell.angle_alpha   90.00
_cell.angle_beta   90.00
_cell.angle_gamma   90.00
#
_symmetry.space_group_name_H-M   'P 1'
#
loop_
_entity.id
_entity.type
_entity.pdbx_description
1 polymer ?
#
loop_
_entity_poly.entity_id
_entity_poly.type
_entity_poly.pdbx_seq_one_letter_code
_entity_poly.pdbx_strand_id
1 'polypeptide(L)'
;MAAVARGEKVAAFIFDEELGLLFTRLKALGMDLEAMRNAGHIHIEQLDAAELSPGEFAHRVRNCVDKSDAKTVIIDSINGYQASMPDENSLILHMHELLQYLNRQGANTFLTVAQHGLVGDMKAPVDVTYLADTVILLRYFEAAGKVRRAVSGIKKRTGFHEDTIREYRIDASGLRFGDPLVGFQGVLRGVPEFVTTSTPLLATDGGDSGNS
;
A
#
# COMPACT_ATOMS: atom_id res chain seq x y z
N MET A 1 -8.96 8.06 -9.19
CA MET A 1 -8.86 9.41 -9.82
C MET A 1 -7.95 9.42 -11.04
N ALA A 2 -6.63 9.20 -10.91
CA ALA A 2 -5.71 9.29 -12.06
C ALA A 2 -6.04 8.30 -13.20
N ALA A 3 -6.40 7.06 -12.87
CA ALA A 3 -6.88 6.09 -13.87
C ALA A 3 -8.13 6.59 -14.61
N VAL A 4 -9.17 6.99 -13.86
CA VAL A 4 -10.39 7.56 -14.44
C VAL A 4 -10.11 8.80 -15.29
N ALA A 5 -9.20 9.67 -14.87
CA ALA A 5 -8.79 10.85 -15.63
C ALA A 5 -8.07 10.49 -16.95
N ARG A 6 -7.43 9.32 -17.03
CA ARG A 6 -6.90 8.75 -18.28
C ARG A 6 -7.95 8.01 -19.12
N GLY A 7 -9.21 7.99 -18.69
CA GLY A 7 -10.30 7.26 -19.33
C GLY A 7 -10.31 5.76 -19.02
N GLU A 8 -9.47 5.30 -18.08
CA GLU A 8 -9.43 3.90 -17.66
C GLU A 8 -10.56 3.60 -16.68
N LYS A 9 -11.14 2.41 -16.80
CA LYS A 9 -12.10 1.90 -15.82
C LYS A 9 -11.39 1.27 -14.63
N VAL A 10 -12.01 1.45 -13.47
CA VAL A 10 -11.49 0.96 -12.19
C VAL A 10 -12.49 -0.04 -11.59
N ALA A 11 -12.01 -1.14 -11.04
CA ALA A 11 -12.79 -2.04 -10.20
C ALA A 11 -12.23 -2.01 -8.77
N ALA A 12 -13.07 -1.80 -7.77
CA ALA A 12 -12.70 -1.75 -6.36
C ALA A 12 -13.53 -2.75 -5.55
N PHE A 13 -12.86 -3.60 -4.79
CA PHE A 13 -13.44 -4.62 -3.93
C PHE A 13 -13.08 -4.30 -2.48
N ILE A 14 -14.09 -3.99 -1.66
CA ILE A 14 -13.92 -3.44 -0.31
C ILE A 14 -14.47 -4.43 0.72
N PHE A 15 -13.63 -4.94 1.60
CA PHE A 15 -13.97 -5.91 2.65
C PHE A 15 -14.26 -5.26 4.01
N ASP A 16 -13.44 -4.29 4.42
CA ASP A 16 -13.41 -3.85 5.82
C ASP A 16 -14.26 -2.59 6.10
N GLU A 17 -14.70 -1.86 5.06
CA GLU A 17 -15.38 -0.57 5.19
C GLU A 17 -16.76 -0.55 4.53
N GLU A 18 -17.74 0.04 5.21
CA GLU A 18 -19.07 0.30 4.65
C GLU A 18 -18.99 1.37 3.55
N LEU A 19 -19.62 1.12 2.39
CA LEU A 19 -19.56 2.02 1.24
C LEU A 19 -20.02 3.46 1.56
N GLY A 20 -21.04 3.62 2.42
CA GLY A 20 -21.54 4.93 2.81
C GLY A 20 -20.47 5.79 3.49
N LEU A 21 -19.68 5.18 4.38
CA LEU A 21 -18.58 5.84 5.06
C LEU A 21 -17.43 6.15 4.10
N LEU A 22 -17.07 5.19 3.23
CA LEU A 22 -16.06 5.37 2.20
C LEU A 22 -16.38 6.57 1.29
N PHE A 23 -17.62 6.66 0.78
CA PHE A 23 -18.05 7.77 -0.07
C PHE A 23 -17.98 9.11 0.66
N THR A 24 -18.48 9.17 1.89
CA THR A 24 -18.47 10.39 2.70
C THR A 24 -17.04 10.88 2.93
N ARG A 25 -16.14 9.99 3.33
CA ARG A 25 -14.73 10.32 3.60
C ARG A 25 -13.99 10.78 2.36
N LEU A 26 -14.13 10.06 1.24
CA LEU A 26 -13.43 10.42 0.01
C LEU A 26 -13.99 11.70 -0.62
N LYS A 27 -15.30 11.95 -0.48
CA LYS A 27 -15.91 13.21 -0.89
C LYS A 27 -15.35 14.41 -0.11
N ALA A 28 -15.11 14.26 1.20
CA ALA A 28 -14.44 15.28 2.01
C ALA A 28 -12.98 15.54 1.58
N LEU A 29 -12.34 14.57 0.93
CA LEU A 29 -11.01 14.71 0.32
C LEU A 29 -11.06 15.17 -1.16
N GLY A 30 -12.23 15.60 -1.65
CA GLY A 30 -12.42 16.09 -3.02
C GLY A 30 -12.57 14.99 -4.07
N MET A 31 -12.84 13.74 -3.67
CA MET A 31 -13.02 12.60 -4.56
C MET A 31 -14.46 12.08 -4.48
N ASP A 32 -15.27 12.41 -5.49
CA ASP A 32 -16.67 11.95 -5.57
C ASP A 32 -16.77 10.58 -6.26
N LEU A 33 -16.57 9.50 -5.50
CA LEU A 33 -16.66 8.13 -6.02
C LEU A 33 -18.07 7.77 -6.48
N GLU A 34 -19.10 8.33 -5.86
CA GLU A 34 -20.48 8.06 -6.24
C GLU A 34 -20.79 8.60 -7.63
N ALA A 35 -20.36 9.83 -7.93
CA ALA A 35 -20.46 10.39 -9.27
C ALA A 35 -19.71 9.54 -10.30
N MET A 36 -18.49 9.10 -9.98
CA MET A 36 -17.70 8.23 -10.86
C MET A 36 -18.38 6.87 -11.12
N ARG A 37 -19.01 6.30 -10.09
CA ARG A 37 -19.74 5.04 -10.18
C ARG A 37 -20.95 5.19 -11.09
N ASN A 38 -21.73 6.26 -10.88
CA ASN A 38 -22.93 6.54 -11.67
C ASN A 38 -22.60 6.81 -13.15
N ALA A 39 -21.42 7.40 -13.42
CA ALA A 39 -20.89 7.58 -14.77
C ALA A 39 -20.29 6.29 -15.39
N GLY A 40 -20.21 5.18 -14.64
CA GLY A 40 -19.67 3.91 -15.12
C GLY A 40 -18.14 3.86 -15.23
N HIS A 41 -17.43 4.83 -14.62
CA HIS A 41 -15.97 4.86 -14.61
C HIS A 41 -15.35 3.97 -13.54
N ILE A 42 -16.07 3.74 -12.45
CA ILE A 42 -15.64 2.86 -11.36
C ILE A 42 -16.75 1.88 -11.00
N HIS A 43 -16.38 0.60 -10.90
CA HIS A 43 -17.18 -0.42 -10.24
C HIS A 43 -16.69 -0.55 -8.80
N ILE A 44 -17.60 -0.51 -7.83
CA ILE A 44 -17.27 -0.65 -6.41
C ILE A 44 -18.20 -1.71 -5.83
N GLU A 45 -17.63 -2.79 -5.31
CA GLU A 45 -18.34 -3.88 -4.66
C GLU A 45 -17.85 -3.99 -3.21
N GLN A 46 -18.79 -3.95 -2.27
CA GLN A 46 -18.50 -4.30 -0.88
C GLN A 46 -18.69 -5.80 -0.73
N LEU A 47 -17.73 -6.45 -0.09
CA LEU A 47 -17.69 -7.88 0.11
C LEU A 47 -17.72 -8.18 1.60
N ASP A 48 -18.60 -9.09 2.03
CA ASP A 48 -18.49 -9.65 3.37
C ASP A 48 -17.57 -10.87 3.30
N ALA A 49 -16.42 -10.76 3.96
CA ALA A 49 -15.47 -11.85 3.98
C ALA A 49 -16.11 -13.13 4.53
N ALA A 50 -16.94 -13.05 5.57
CA ALA A 50 -17.54 -14.21 6.22
C ALA A 50 -18.44 -15.05 5.31
N GLU A 51 -18.89 -14.47 4.18
CA GLU A 51 -19.81 -15.11 3.24
C GLU A 51 -19.14 -15.60 1.96
N LEU A 52 -17.82 -15.37 1.79
CA LEU A 52 -17.12 -15.57 0.53
C LEU A 52 -15.98 -16.59 0.62
N SER A 53 -16.09 -17.63 -0.19
CA SER A 53 -14.98 -18.56 -0.44
C SER A 53 -13.91 -17.91 -1.34
N PRO A 54 -12.65 -18.41 -1.31
CA PRO A 54 -11.58 -17.74 -2.04
C PRO A 54 -11.71 -17.89 -3.56
N GLY A 55 -12.18 -19.06 -4.00
CA GLY A 55 -12.50 -19.30 -5.40
C GLY A 55 -13.64 -18.41 -5.91
N GLU A 56 -14.66 -18.16 -5.08
CA GLU A 56 -15.76 -17.27 -5.44
C GLU A 56 -15.30 -15.82 -5.56
N PHE A 57 -14.52 -15.33 -4.59
CA PHE A 57 -13.94 -13.99 -4.68
C PHE A 57 -13.10 -13.82 -5.95
N ALA A 58 -12.16 -14.74 -6.20
CA ALA A 58 -11.34 -14.70 -7.41
C ALA A 58 -12.21 -14.71 -8.68
N HIS A 59 -13.26 -15.54 -8.72
CA HIS A 59 -14.18 -15.58 -9.85
C HIS A 59 -14.93 -14.25 -10.06
N ARG A 60 -15.42 -13.62 -8.98
CA ARG A 60 -16.09 -12.32 -9.03
C ARG A 60 -15.16 -11.23 -9.58
N VAL A 61 -13.93 -11.14 -9.06
CA VAL A 61 -12.94 -10.17 -9.53
C VAL A 61 -12.67 -10.36 -11.02
N ARG A 62 -12.41 -11.60 -11.46
CA ARG A 62 -12.15 -11.92 -12.87
C ARG A 62 -13.32 -11.54 -13.77
N ASN A 63 -14.53 -11.96 -13.41
CA ASN A 63 -15.74 -11.62 -14.15
C ASN A 63 -15.96 -10.11 -14.27
N CYS A 64 -15.72 -9.37 -13.19
CA CYS A 64 -15.85 -7.92 -13.19
C CYS A 64 -14.83 -7.29 -14.13
N VAL A 65 -13.55 -7.68 -14.05
CA VAL A 65 -12.50 -7.18 -14.93
C VAL A 65 -12.80 -7.48 -16.39
N ASP A 66 -13.20 -8.71 -16.72
CA ASP A 66 -13.54 -9.13 -18.09
C ASP A 66 -14.75 -8.35 -18.65
N LYS A 67 -15.81 -8.18 -17.84
CA LYS A 67 -17.03 -7.50 -18.30
C LYS A 67 -16.88 -5.98 -18.39
N SER A 68 -16.11 -5.39 -17.48
CA SER A 68 -15.96 -3.95 -17.41
C SER A 68 -14.79 -3.44 -18.24
N ASP A 69 -13.84 -4.29 -18.63
CA ASP A 69 -12.52 -3.91 -19.17
C ASP A 69 -11.77 -2.97 -18.20
N ALA A 70 -11.81 -3.31 -16.90
CA ALA A 70 -11.11 -2.54 -15.88
C ALA A 70 -9.59 -2.67 -16.04
N LYS A 71 -8.89 -1.53 -16.14
CA LYS A 71 -7.42 -1.47 -16.22
C LYS A 71 -6.75 -1.18 -14.89
N THR A 72 -7.54 -0.91 -13.86
CA THR A 72 -7.07 -0.77 -12.48
C THR A 72 -7.98 -1.57 -11.56
N VAL A 73 -7.40 -2.40 -10.70
CA VAL A 73 -8.11 -3.18 -9.68
C VAL A 73 -7.60 -2.77 -8.31
N ILE A 74 -8.52 -2.52 -7.38
CA ILE A 74 -8.23 -2.20 -5.98
C ILE A 74 -8.88 -3.29 -5.12
N ILE A 75 -8.10 -3.90 -4.23
CA ILE A 75 -8.60 -4.88 -3.24
C ILE A 75 -8.23 -4.34 -1.85
N ASP A 76 -9.24 -3.98 -1.07
CA ASP A 76 -9.10 -3.35 0.24
C ASP A 76 -9.95 -4.06 1.30
N SER A 77 -9.44 -4.93 2.17
CA SER A 77 -8.04 -5.30 2.33
C SER A 77 -7.86 -6.82 2.27
N ILE A 78 -6.60 -7.25 2.10
CA ILE A 78 -6.24 -8.67 2.24
C ILE A 78 -6.56 -9.19 3.65
N ASN A 79 -6.58 -8.33 4.67
CA ASN A 79 -6.89 -8.75 6.04
C ASN A 79 -8.34 -9.19 6.17
N GLY A 80 -9.28 -8.43 5.59
CA GLY A 80 -10.68 -8.84 5.51
C GLY A 80 -10.80 -10.21 4.84
N TYR A 81 -10.14 -10.37 3.70
CA TYR A 81 -10.11 -11.64 2.97
C TYR A 81 -9.44 -12.81 3.73
N GLN A 82 -8.45 -12.53 4.59
CA GLN A 82 -7.83 -13.55 5.44
C GLN A 82 -8.73 -13.92 6.63
N ALA A 83 -9.45 -12.95 7.21
CA ALA A 83 -10.30 -13.16 8.37
C ALA A 83 -11.43 -14.16 8.11
N SER A 84 -11.85 -14.31 6.85
CA SER A 84 -12.82 -15.34 6.47
C SER A 84 -12.27 -16.75 6.35
N MET A 85 -10.94 -16.91 6.47
CA MET A 85 -10.27 -18.19 6.24
C MET A 85 -9.14 -18.41 7.26
N PRO A 86 -9.48 -18.67 8.54
CA PRO A 86 -8.49 -18.82 9.61
C PRO A 86 -7.53 -20.00 9.40
N ASP A 87 -7.97 -21.04 8.67
CA ASP A 87 -7.30 -22.34 8.58
C ASP A 87 -6.65 -22.65 7.22
N GLU A 88 -6.72 -21.73 6.24
CA GLU A 88 -6.23 -21.98 4.88
C GLU A 88 -4.87 -21.30 4.58
N ASN A 89 -3.81 -22.11 4.55
CA ASN A 89 -2.55 -21.75 3.88
C ASN A 89 -2.74 -21.46 2.37
N SER A 90 -3.90 -21.82 1.80
CA SER A 90 -4.26 -21.66 0.39
C SER A 90 -4.52 -20.21 -0.03
N LEU A 91 -4.73 -19.29 0.92
CA LEU A 91 -5.02 -17.89 0.62
C LEU A 91 -3.95 -17.23 -0.27
N ILE A 92 -2.68 -17.44 0.09
CA ILE A 92 -1.53 -16.88 -0.64
C ILE A 92 -1.50 -17.42 -2.08
N LEU A 93 -1.81 -18.71 -2.26
CA LEU A 93 -1.84 -19.34 -3.57
C LEU A 93 -2.97 -18.75 -4.44
N HIS A 94 -4.19 -18.68 -3.90
CA HIS A 94 -5.33 -18.11 -4.63
C HIS A 94 -5.09 -16.64 -5.00
N MET A 95 -4.51 -15.85 -4.08
CA MET A 95 -4.12 -14.47 -4.37
C MET A 95 -3.05 -14.40 -5.45
N HIS A 96 -2.05 -15.26 -5.40
CA HIS A 96 -1.01 -15.31 -6.42
C HIS A 96 -1.59 -15.61 -7.81
N GLU A 97 -2.49 -16.58 -7.93
CA GLU A 97 -3.16 -16.92 -9.19
C GLU A 97 -4.02 -15.78 -9.72
N LEU A 98 -4.78 -15.11 -8.83
CA LEU A 98 -5.59 -13.94 -9.19
C LEU A 98 -4.70 -12.81 -9.72
N LEU A 99 -3.62 -12.48 -9.00
CA LEU A 99 -2.69 -11.42 -9.40
C LEU A 99 -2.00 -11.73 -10.72
N GLN A 100 -1.58 -12.98 -10.93
CA GLN A 100 -1.04 -13.40 -12.23
C GLN A 100 -2.06 -13.23 -13.36
N TYR A 101 -3.32 -13.57 -13.13
CA TYR A 101 -4.38 -13.34 -14.11
C TYR A 101 -4.55 -11.84 -14.40
N LEU A 102 -4.63 -10.99 -13.37
CA LEU A 102 -4.80 -9.54 -13.54
C LEU A 102 -3.61 -8.92 -14.30
N ASN A 103 -2.39 -9.36 -13.98
CA ASN A 103 -1.19 -8.97 -14.71
C ASN A 103 -1.25 -9.37 -16.19
N ARG A 104 -1.75 -10.57 -16.53
CA ARG A 104 -1.95 -11.00 -17.94
C ARG A 104 -3.01 -10.17 -18.67
N GLN A 105 -4.02 -9.67 -17.96
CA GLN A 105 -5.01 -8.74 -18.51
C GLN A 105 -4.47 -7.29 -18.64
N GLY A 106 -3.24 -7.04 -18.22
CA GLY A 106 -2.63 -5.71 -18.22
C GLY A 106 -3.25 -4.75 -17.20
N ALA A 107 -3.89 -5.29 -16.15
CA ALA A 107 -4.50 -4.48 -15.09
C ALA A 107 -3.49 -4.12 -14.01
N ASN A 108 -3.44 -2.84 -13.62
CA ASN A 108 -2.69 -2.39 -12.46
C ASN A 108 -3.46 -2.77 -11.19
N THR A 109 -2.86 -3.60 -10.33
CA THR A 109 -3.52 -4.07 -9.10
C THR A 109 -2.94 -3.41 -7.86
N PHE A 110 -3.81 -2.83 -7.03
CA PHE A 110 -3.49 -2.27 -5.72
C PHE A 110 -4.09 -3.16 -4.64
N LEU A 111 -3.26 -3.57 -3.69
CA LEU A 111 -3.65 -4.39 -2.54
C LEU A 111 -3.33 -3.60 -1.28
N THR A 112 -4.28 -3.53 -0.35
CA THR A 112 -4.00 -3.01 1.00
C THR A 112 -3.85 -4.17 1.98
N VAL A 113 -2.91 -4.01 2.91
CA VAL A 113 -2.66 -4.96 4.00
C VAL A 113 -2.44 -4.14 5.26
N ALA A 114 -3.22 -4.41 6.29
CA ALA A 114 -3.00 -3.81 7.60
C ALA A 114 -2.00 -4.67 8.39
N GLN A 115 -0.94 -4.05 8.90
CA GLN A 115 -0.07 -4.69 9.86
C GLN A 115 -0.68 -4.56 11.26
N HIS A 116 -0.74 -5.67 12.01
CA HIS A 116 -1.18 -5.64 13.38
C HIS A 116 -0.05 -5.10 14.28
N GLY A 117 -0.40 -4.21 15.20
CA GLY A 117 0.53 -3.48 16.08
C GLY A 117 0.69 -2.02 15.65
N LEU A 118 0.45 -1.08 16.57
CA LEU A 118 0.55 0.36 16.29
C LEU A 118 2.00 0.86 16.35
N VAL A 119 2.83 0.25 17.21
CA VAL A 119 4.23 0.60 17.48
C VAL A 119 4.99 -0.68 17.85
N GLY A 120 6.25 -0.84 17.42
CA GLY A 120 7.11 -1.99 17.75
C GLY A 120 7.27 -3.04 16.65
N ASP A 121 7.64 -4.27 17.03
CA ASP A 121 7.81 -5.39 16.09
C ASP A 121 6.48 -5.80 15.48
N MET A 122 6.22 -5.31 14.27
CA MET A 122 5.05 -5.66 13.48
C MET A 122 5.38 -6.86 12.60
N LYS A 123 4.60 -7.92 12.74
CA LYS A 123 4.58 -9.00 11.75
C LYS A 123 3.41 -8.75 10.81
N ALA A 124 3.70 -8.63 9.51
CA ALA A 124 2.64 -8.75 8.53
C ALA A 124 2.05 -10.17 8.65
N PRO A 125 0.71 -10.33 8.66
CA PRO A 125 0.10 -11.64 8.76
C PRO A 125 0.36 -12.50 7.51
N VAL A 126 0.74 -11.87 6.40
CA VAL A 126 1.08 -12.49 5.12
C VAL A 126 2.38 -11.91 4.60
N ASP A 127 3.24 -12.74 3.99
CA ASP A 127 4.43 -12.26 3.28
C ASP A 127 4.04 -11.61 1.95
N VAL A 128 3.67 -10.32 2.02
CA VAL A 128 3.28 -9.48 0.88
C VAL A 128 4.40 -9.36 -0.16
N THR A 129 5.65 -9.61 0.25
CA THR A 129 6.86 -9.56 -0.59
C THR A 129 6.84 -10.57 -1.74
N TYR A 130 6.04 -11.63 -1.59
CA TYR A 130 5.81 -12.64 -2.62
C TYR A 130 4.70 -12.24 -3.61
N LEU A 131 3.69 -11.53 -3.13
CA LEU A 131 2.48 -11.17 -3.88
C LEU A 131 2.65 -9.92 -4.76
N ALA A 132 3.41 -8.93 -4.29
CA ALA A 132 3.50 -7.63 -4.97
C ALA A 132 4.86 -7.38 -5.62
N ASP A 133 4.83 -6.75 -6.80
CA ASP A 133 6.04 -6.28 -7.47
C ASP A 133 6.58 -4.99 -6.85
N THR A 134 5.70 -4.17 -6.26
CA THR A 134 6.03 -2.94 -5.53
C THR A 134 5.37 -2.94 -4.15
N VAL A 135 6.13 -2.61 -3.11
CA VAL A 135 5.60 -2.50 -1.73
C VAL A 135 5.80 -1.08 -1.21
N ILE A 136 4.70 -0.43 -0.86
CA ILE A 136 4.68 0.88 -0.17
C ILE A 136 4.34 0.62 1.28
N LEU A 137 5.25 1.00 2.18
CA LEU A 137 5.07 0.87 3.62
C LEU A 137 4.64 2.22 4.21
N LEU A 138 3.50 2.22 4.90
CA LEU A 138 3.00 3.36 5.67
C LEU A 138 3.16 3.03 7.15
N ARG A 139 3.77 3.94 7.92
CA ARG A 139 4.09 3.66 9.33
C ARG A 139 3.87 4.87 10.23
N TYR A 140 3.37 4.61 11.43
CA TYR A 140 3.36 5.60 12.50
C TYR A 140 4.69 5.59 13.24
N PHE A 141 5.13 6.77 13.66
CA PHE A 141 6.30 6.93 14.51
C PHE A 141 6.07 8.09 15.48
N GLU A 142 6.63 7.99 16.68
CA GLU A 142 6.64 9.10 17.62
C GLU A 142 7.87 9.98 17.38
N ALA A 143 7.68 11.30 17.33
CA ALA A 143 8.79 12.23 17.47
C ALA A 143 8.32 13.48 18.21
N ALA A 144 9.11 13.90 19.21
CA ALA A 144 8.82 15.06 20.04
C ALA A 144 7.40 15.07 20.62
N GLY A 145 6.94 13.93 21.18
CA GLY A 145 5.62 13.79 21.79
C GLY A 145 4.45 13.85 20.80
N LYS A 146 4.70 13.70 19.50
CA LYS A 146 3.67 13.67 18.45
C LYS A 146 3.72 12.38 17.68
N VAL A 147 2.54 11.81 17.42
CA VAL A 147 2.38 10.71 16.47
C VAL A 147 2.45 11.29 15.05
N ARG A 148 3.41 10.83 14.28
CA ARG A 148 3.68 11.24 12.89
C ARG A 148 3.57 10.03 11.98
N ARG A 149 3.53 10.27 10.67
CA ARG A 149 3.34 9.25 9.64
C ARG A 149 4.50 9.27 8.65
N ALA A 150 5.05 8.12 8.33
CA ALA A 150 6.14 7.93 7.38
C ALA A 150 5.70 7.02 6.23
N VAL A 151 6.25 7.27 5.04
CA VAL A 151 6.12 6.44 3.85
C VAL A 151 7.50 5.99 3.38
N SER A 152 7.60 4.78 2.87
CA SER A 152 8.80 4.25 2.23
C SER A 152 8.44 3.25 1.14
N GLY A 153 9.19 3.25 0.04
CA GLY A 153 9.20 2.14 -0.91
C GLY A 153 10.18 1.07 -0.42
N ILE A 154 9.71 -0.17 -0.21
CA ILE A 154 10.54 -1.24 0.36
C ILE A 154 11.13 -2.15 -0.72
N LYS A 155 10.39 -2.37 -1.80
CA LYS A 155 10.78 -3.29 -2.86
C LYS A 155 10.16 -2.87 -4.18
N LYS A 156 10.94 -3.00 -5.25
CA LYS A 156 10.48 -3.00 -6.63
C LYS A 156 11.20 -4.14 -7.36
N ARG A 157 10.48 -5.07 -8.00
CA ARG A 157 11.14 -6.16 -8.77
C ARG A 157 11.90 -5.66 -10.00
N THR A 158 11.54 -4.49 -10.55
CA THR A 158 12.19 -3.88 -11.72
C THR A 158 12.36 -2.36 -11.58
N GLY A 159 13.59 -1.87 -11.79
CA GLY A 159 13.93 -0.45 -11.80
C GLY A 159 14.23 0.18 -10.42
N PHE A 160 14.77 1.40 -10.45
CA PHE A 160 15.09 2.17 -9.25
C PHE A 160 13.80 2.69 -8.58
N HIS A 161 13.80 2.69 -7.25
CA HIS A 161 12.84 3.42 -6.43
C HIS A 161 13.61 4.31 -5.48
N GLU A 162 12.95 5.34 -4.96
CA GLU A 162 13.53 6.16 -3.91
C GLU A 162 13.75 5.31 -2.66
N ASP A 163 14.97 5.33 -2.15
CA ASP A 163 15.43 4.57 -0.97
C ASP A 163 15.30 5.36 0.34
N THR A 164 14.70 6.56 0.28
CA THR A 164 14.49 7.40 1.45
C THR A 164 13.15 7.11 2.15
N ILE A 165 13.09 7.46 3.44
CA ILE A 165 11.86 7.45 4.23
C ILE A 165 11.42 8.90 4.42
N ARG A 166 10.16 9.20 4.07
CA ARG A 166 9.62 10.57 4.14
C ARG A 166 8.44 10.63 5.09
N GLU A 167 8.28 11.75 5.79
CA GLU A 167 7.01 12.04 6.48
C GLU A 167 5.92 12.31 5.46
N TYR A 168 4.68 11.90 5.73
CA TYR A 168 3.53 12.33 4.95
C TYR A 168 2.40 12.87 5.83
N ARG A 169 1.59 13.76 5.24
CA ARG A 169 0.37 14.30 5.85
C ARG A 169 -0.77 14.21 4.87
N ILE A 170 -1.95 13.90 5.40
CA ILE A 170 -3.22 13.94 4.69
C ILE A 170 -4.03 15.05 5.34
N ASP A 171 -4.41 16.05 4.56
CA ASP A 171 -5.28 17.15 4.94
C ASP A 171 -6.32 17.41 3.84
N ALA A 172 -7.13 18.47 3.97
CA ALA A 172 -8.17 18.81 3.00
C ALA A 172 -7.63 19.08 1.57
N SER A 173 -6.34 19.37 1.42
CA SER A 173 -5.67 19.54 0.13
C SER A 173 -5.07 18.25 -0.42
N GLY A 174 -5.25 17.12 0.28
CA GLY A 174 -4.81 15.80 -0.13
C GLY A 174 -3.54 15.31 0.58
N LEU A 175 -2.79 14.43 -0.09
CA LEU A 175 -1.57 13.82 0.40
C LEU A 175 -0.34 14.67 0.08
N ARG A 176 0.47 14.99 1.09
CA ARG A 176 1.73 15.73 0.97
C ARG A 176 2.89 14.94 1.59
N PHE A 177 4.05 15.00 0.95
CA PHE A 177 5.30 14.40 1.45
C PHE A 177 6.25 15.51 1.92
N GLY A 178 6.93 15.27 3.04
CA GLY A 178 8.01 16.10 3.55
C GLY A 178 9.39 15.67 3.05
N ASP A 179 10.41 16.27 3.65
CA ASP A 179 11.81 15.92 3.40
C ASP A 179 12.16 14.52 3.94
N PRO A 180 13.24 13.90 3.42
CA PRO A 180 13.76 12.66 3.98
C PRO A 180 14.07 12.76 5.47
N LEU A 181 13.70 11.73 6.24
CA LEU A 181 13.90 11.65 7.69
C LEU A 181 15.34 11.27 8.07
N VAL A 182 16.32 12.07 7.66
CA VAL A 182 17.76 11.79 7.86
C VAL A 182 18.23 11.83 9.32
N GLY A 183 17.50 12.51 10.20
CA GLY A 183 17.84 12.64 11.63
C GLY A 183 17.32 11.52 12.52
N PHE A 184 16.71 10.47 11.95
CA PHE A 184 16.08 9.40 12.70
C PHE A 184 16.54 8.03 12.19
N GLN A 185 16.90 7.14 13.12
CA GLN A 185 17.11 5.72 12.82
C GLN A 185 15.97 4.91 13.44
N GLY A 186 15.60 3.78 12.83
CA GLY A 186 14.53 2.93 13.36
C GLY A 186 13.11 3.42 13.06
N VAL A 187 12.93 4.38 12.14
CA VAL A 187 11.59 4.82 11.69
C VAL A 187 10.75 3.64 11.20
N LEU A 188 11.35 2.71 10.45
CA LEU A 188 10.68 1.48 10.00
C LEU A 188 10.42 0.46 11.12
N ARG A 189 10.95 0.67 12.33
CA ARG A 189 10.61 -0.09 13.55
C ARG A 189 9.54 0.62 14.38
N GLY A 190 9.14 1.85 14.03
CA GLY A 190 8.08 2.62 14.71
C GLY A 190 8.51 3.25 16.03
N VAL A 191 9.70 2.90 16.51
CA VAL A 191 10.37 3.49 17.68
C VAL A 191 11.65 4.18 17.20
N PRO A 192 11.56 5.37 16.60
CA PRO A 192 12.73 6.02 16.04
C PRO A 192 13.61 6.60 17.14
N GLU A 193 14.91 6.43 16.98
CA GLU A 193 15.93 7.08 17.80
C GLU A 193 16.48 8.29 17.04
N PHE A 194 16.58 9.43 17.72
CA PHE A 194 17.18 10.63 17.14
C PHE A 194 18.69 10.42 17.02
N VAL A 195 19.21 10.52 15.81
CA VAL A 195 20.64 10.42 15.56
C VAL A 195 21.19 11.84 15.48
N THR A 196 21.93 12.25 16.51
CA THR A 196 22.79 13.43 16.37
C THR A 196 23.83 13.10 15.31
N THR A 197 23.96 13.92 14.27
CA THR A 197 24.96 13.75 13.19
C THR A 197 26.36 13.62 13.78
N SER A 198 26.82 12.40 14.00
CA SER A 198 28.23 12.08 14.15
C SER A 198 28.80 11.99 12.74
N THR A 199 29.54 13.04 12.37
CA THR A 199 30.46 13.06 11.24
C THR A 199 31.20 11.72 11.13
N PRO A 200 31.39 11.13 9.92
CA PRO A 200 31.98 9.80 9.79
C PRO A 200 33.37 9.74 10.45
N LEU A 201 33.62 8.74 11.31
CA LEU A 201 34.91 8.46 11.97
C LEU A 201 35.93 7.76 11.06
N LEU A 202 35.77 7.83 9.74
CA LEU A 202 36.83 7.44 8.80
C LEU A 202 36.89 8.45 7.66
N ALA A 203 37.82 9.39 7.76
CA ALA A 203 38.53 9.86 6.60
C ALA A 203 39.40 8.68 6.14
N THR A 204 39.11 8.11 4.98
CA THR A 204 40.14 7.36 4.26
C THR A 204 41.19 8.39 3.83
N ASP A 205 42.26 8.54 4.61
CA ASP A 205 43.46 9.25 4.18
C ASP A 205 44.11 8.45 3.03
N GLY A 206 43.61 8.69 1.82
CA GLY A 206 44.37 8.52 0.60
C GLY A 206 45.19 9.78 0.38
N GLY A 207 46.46 9.74 0.78
CA GLY A 207 47.35 10.90 0.71
C GLY A 207 48.81 10.54 0.95
N ASP A 208 49.42 10.01 -0.10
CA ASP A 208 50.84 10.01 -0.43
C ASP A 208 51.71 11.02 0.36
N SER A 209 52.73 10.51 1.04
CA SER A 209 53.91 11.30 1.44
C SER A 209 55.17 10.47 1.22
N GLY A 210 55.70 10.56 0.01
CA GLY A 210 57.11 10.29 -0.21
C GLY A 210 57.98 11.21 0.64
N ASN A 211 59.03 10.65 1.27
CA ASN A 211 60.34 11.28 1.27
C ASN A 211 61.46 10.31 1.67
N SER A 212 62.58 10.42 0.95
CA SER A 212 63.94 9.90 1.18
C SER A 212 64.27 8.51 0.62
#